data_AF-X1SBM0-F1
#
_entry.id   AF-X1SBM0-F1
#
_cell.length_a   1.000
_cell.length_b   1.000
_cell.length_c   1.000
_cell.angle_alpha   90.00
_cell.angle_beta   90.00
_cell.angle_gamma   90.00
#
_symmetry.space_group_name_H-M   'P 1'
#
loop_
_entity.id
_entity.type
_entity.pdbx_description
1 polymer ?
#
loop_
_entity_poly.entity_id
_entity_poly.type
_entity_poly.pdbx_seq_one_letter_code
_entity_poly.pdbx_strand_id
1 'polypeptide(L)'
;RQLEGALTKLTAYSALTKNKLSVSLTQEILKDIIPLENKKVSISQIQKGVSNYYNIKFNSLLSKKRTKDIVLARQVAIYLSRELTDMSLTSIGGAFGGKDHTTIIHSYNKIEN
;
A
#
# COMPACT_ATOMS: atom_id res chain seq x y z
N ARG A 1 -2.93 16.74 -13.69
CA ARG A 1 -1.65 17.47 -13.88
C ARG A 1 -0.51 16.60 -14.39
N GLN A 2 -0.19 15.45 -13.80
CA GLN A 2 0.88 14.55 -14.32
C GLN A 2 0.59 14.02 -15.75
N LEU A 3 -0.66 13.62 -16.02
CA LEU A 3 -1.11 13.17 -17.35
C LEU A 3 -0.92 14.21 -18.45
N GLU A 4 -1.18 15.48 -18.14
CA GLU A 4 -1.12 16.60 -19.08
C GLU A 4 0.34 16.99 -19.40
N GLY A 5 1.23 16.89 -18.40
CA GLY A 5 2.67 17.02 -18.59
C GLY A 5 3.29 15.86 -19.39
N ALA A 6 2.84 14.63 -19.14
CA ALA A 6 3.18 13.46 -19.95
C ALA A 6 2.73 13.62 -21.41
N LEU A 7 1.48 14.07 -21.57
CA LEU A 7 0.87 14.69 -22.75
C LEU A 7 1.86 15.51 -23.58
N THR A 8 2.24 16.62 -22.98
CA THR A 8 3.04 17.68 -23.57
C THR A 8 4.46 17.22 -23.92
N LYS A 9 5.08 16.36 -23.09
CA LYS A 9 6.43 15.86 -23.36
C LYS A 9 6.46 14.89 -24.54
N LEU A 10 5.45 14.02 -24.68
CA LEU A 10 5.34 13.11 -25.81
C LEU A 10 5.09 13.85 -27.13
N THR A 11 4.21 14.86 -27.12
CA THR A 11 3.94 15.67 -28.30
C THR A 11 5.16 16.50 -28.71
N ALA A 12 5.87 17.10 -27.76
CA ALA A 12 7.12 17.83 -28.02
C ALA A 12 8.21 16.90 -28.59
N TYR A 13 8.37 15.70 -28.02
CA TYR A 13 9.35 14.73 -28.50
C TYR A 13 9.04 14.27 -29.94
N SER A 14 7.78 13.95 -30.24
CA SER A 14 7.35 13.55 -31.58
C SER A 14 7.55 14.67 -32.61
N ALA A 15 7.30 15.93 -32.21
CA ALA A 15 7.53 17.10 -33.06
C ALA A 15 9.01 17.33 -33.39
N LEU A 16 9.91 17.12 -32.42
CA LEU A 16 11.36 17.32 -32.58
C LEU A 16 12.04 16.19 -33.37
N THR A 17 11.65 14.94 -33.13
CA THR A 17 12.31 13.77 -33.73
C THR A 17 11.71 13.35 -35.07
N LYS A 18 10.52 13.87 -35.44
CA LYS A 18 9.74 13.48 -36.64
C LYS A 18 9.50 11.98 -36.78
N ASN A 19 9.75 11.21 -35.71
CA ASN A 19 9.59 9.77 -35.67
C ASN A 19 8.22 9.41 -35.11
N LYS A 20 7.68 8.27 -35.58
CA LYS A 20 6.48 7.69 -34.99
C LYS A 20 6.79 7.19 -33.58
N LEU A 21 5.96 7.59 -32.62
CA LEU A 21 6.06 7.10 -31.24
C LEU A 21 5.83 5.59 -31.23
N SER A 22 6.83 4.82 -30.79
CA SER A 22 6.65 3.42 -30.44
C SER A 22 6.27 3.29 -28.97
N VAL A 23 5.71 2.13 -28.58
CA VAL A 23 5.40 1.83 -27.18
C VAL A 23 6.67 1.83 -26.32
N SER A 24 7.76 1.26 -26.80
CA SER A 24 9.05 1.23 -26.10
C SER A 24 9.61 2.63 -25.84
N LEU A 25 9.55 3.50 -26.85
CA LEU A 25 10.05 4.88 -26.76
C LEU A 25 9.17 5.73 -25.84
N THR A 26 7.86 5.50 -25.88
CA THR A 26 6.90 6.16 -24.98
C THR A 26 7.18 5.78 -23.53
N GLN A 27 7.43 4.50 -23.24
CA GLN A 27 7.82 4.03 -21.91
C GLN A 27 9.13 4.68 -21.44
N GLU A 28 10.11 4.85 -22.33
CA GLU A 28 11.38 5.51 -22.01
C GLU A 28 11.20 7.00 -21.69
N ILE A 29 10.47 7.75 -22.51
CA ILE A 29 10.22 9.20 -22.31
C ILE A 29 9.46 9.48 -21.01
N LEU A 30 8.55 8.57 -20.65
CA LEU A 30 7.67 8.70 -19.49
C LEU A 30 8.27 8.17 -18.18
N LYS A 31 9.39 7.45 -18.19
CA LYS A 31 10.03 6.87 -16.98
C LYS A 31 10.26 7.91 -15.87
N ASP A 32 10.62 9.14 -16.23
CA ASP A 32 10.91 10.20 -15.26
C ASP A 32 9.65 10.97 -14.80
N ILE A 33 8.53 10.85 -15.53
CA ILE A 33 7.29 11.59 -15.27
C ILE A 33 6.28 10.73 -14.53
N ILE A 34 6.19 9.46 -14.93
CA ILE A 34 5.41 8.44 -14.28
C ILE A 34 6.43 7.68 -13.46
N PRO A 35 6.66 8.05 -12.18
CA PRO A 35 7.34 7.14 -11.30
C PRO A 35 6.60 5.81 -11.40
N LEU A 36 7.27 4.77 -11.89
CA LEU A 36 6.88 3.38 -11.74
C LEU A 36 6.98 3.00 -10.26
N GLU A 37 6.45 3.85 -9.38
CA GLU A 37 6.15 3.47 -8.03
C GLU A 37 4.95 2.54 -8.16
N ASN A 38 5.24 1.24 -8.08
CA ASN A 38 4.37 0.35 -7.31
C ASN A 38 4.01 1.14 -6.04
N LYS A 39 2.85 1.82 -6.03
CA LYS A 39 2.39 2.57 -4.87
C LYS A 39 2.21 1.54 -3.77
N LYS A 40 3.27 1.31 -3.00
CA LYS A 40 3.27 0.37 -1.88
C LYS A 40 2.16 0.83 -0.96
N VAL A 41 1.20 -0.05 -0.73
CA VAL A 41 0.04 0.26 0.09
C VAL A 41 0.57 0.61 1.48
N SER A 42 0.12 1.72 2.07
CA SER A 42 0.52 2.06 3.44
C SER A 42 -0.26 1.24 4.46
N ILE A 43 0.34 0.97 5.64
CA ILE A 43 -0.36 0.30 6.75
C ILE A 43 -1.65 1.04 7.11
N SER A 44 -1.67 2.38 7.05
CA SER A 44 -2.88 3.17 7.34
C SER A 44 -4.00 2.90 6.33
N GLN A 45 -3.69 2.74 5.04
CA GLN A 45 -4.67 2.39 4.03
C GLN A 45 -5.23 0.98 4.26
N ILE A 46 -4.38 0.03 4.63
CA ILE A 46 -4.79 -1.34 4.98
C ILE A 46 -5.74 -1.31 6.19
N GLN A 47 -5.36 -0.63 7.26
CA GLN A 47 -6.19 -0.50 8.46
C GLN A 47 -7.56 0.11 8.16
N LYS A 48 -7.61 1.17 7.33
CA LYS A 48 -8.89 1.77 6.90
C LYS A 48 -9.73 0.80 6.06
N GLY A 49 -9.11 0.13 5.10
CA GLY A 49 -9.79 -0.86 4.25
C GLY A 49 -10.40 -1.99 5.08
N VAL A 50 -9.62 -2.55 5.99
CA VAL A 50 -10.06 -3.64 6.88
C VAL A 50 -11.10 -3.16 7.89
N SER A 51 -10.95 -1.97 8.47
CA SER A 51 -11.96 -1.45 9.40
C SER A 51 -13.31 -1.23 8.74
N ASN A 52 -13.30 -0.77 7.48
CA ASN A 52 -14.52 -0.60 6.69
C ASN A 52 -15.16 -1.95 6.35
N TYR A 53 -14.36 -2.92 5.90
CA TYR A 53 -14.86 -4.25 5.53
C TYR A 53 -15.52 -4.98 6.71
N TYR A 54 -14.89 -4.95 7.89
CA TYR A 54 -15.44 -5.58 9.10
C TYR A 54 -16.44 -4.69 9.85
N ASN A 55 -16.78 -3.50 9.32
CA ASN A 55 -17.65 -2.52 9.94
C ASN A 55 -17.28 -2.19 11.41
N ILE A 56 -15.99 -1.98 11.67
CA ILE A 56 -15.48 -1.59 12.99
C ILE A 56 -14.85 -0.20 12.94
N LYS A 57 -14.83 0.48 14.09
CA LYS A 57 -14.11 1.76 14.20
C LYS A 57 -12.60 1.52 14.01
N PHE A 58 -11.94 2.38 13.24
CA PHE A 58 -10.48 2.36 13.02
C PHE A 58 -9.68 2.19 14.32
N ASN A 59 -9.99 2.98 15.35
CA ASN A 59 -9.31 2.92 16.66
C ASN A 59 -9.44 1.56 17.36
N SER A 60 -10.43 0.74 17.00
CA SER A 60 -10.58 -0.63 17.53
C SER A 60 -9.41 -1.52 17.14
N LEU A 61 -8.85 -1.33 15.94
CA LEU A 61 -7.65 -2.04 15.47
C LEU A 61 -6.42 -1.73 16.34
N LEU A 62 -6.33 -0.50 16.85
CA LEU A 62 -5.22 -0.04 17.69
C LEU A 62 -5.41 -0.42 19.17
N SER A 63 -6.66 -0.60 19.60
CA SER A 63 -7.00 -0.84 21.00
C SER A 63 -6.47 -2.18 21.55
N LYS A 64 -6.54 -2.31 22.88
CA LYS A 64 -6.32 -3.58 23.61
C LYS A 64 -7.58 -4.46 23.66
N LYS A 65 -8.69 -4.05 23.04
CA LYS A 65 -9.96 -4.79 23.07
C LYS A 65 -9.82 -6.15 22.36
N ARG A 66 -10.31 -7.20 23.01
CA ARG A 66 -10.17 -8.62 22.61
C ARG A 66 -11.49 -9.29 22.17
N THR A 67 -12.51 -8.50 21.84
CA THR A 67 -13.73 -9.04 21.23
C THR A 67 -13.39 -9.78 19.93
N LYS A 68 -13.97 -10.96 19.73
CA LYS A 68 -13.63 -11.89 18.63
C LYS A 68 -13.53 -11.19 17.27
N ASP A 69 -14.54 -10.40 16.90
CA ASP A 69 -14.58 -9.72 15.60
C ASP A 69 -13.46 -8.68 15.43
N ILE A 70 -13.15 -7.94 16.50
CA ILE A 70 -12.06 -6.94 16.50
C ILE A 70 -10.70 -7.64 16.42
N VAL A 71 -10.54 -8.78 17.11
CA VAL A 71 -9.30 -9.56 17.07
C VAL A 71 -9.07 -10.10 15.66
N LEU A 72 -10.09 -10.69 15.04
CA LEU A 72 -10.00 -11.21 13.68
C LEU A 72 -9.68 -10.10 12.67
N ALA A 73 -10.43 -8.99 12.70
CA ALA A 73 -10.15 -7.85 11.82
C ALA A 73 -8.73 -7.32 11.99
N ARG A 74 -8.22 -7.26 13.24
CA ARG A 74 -6.85 -6.85 13.52
C ARG A 74 -5.82 -7.83 12.98
N GLN A 75 -6.04 -9.14 13.15
CA GLN A 75 -5.15 -10.17 12.62
C GLN A 75 -5.07 -10.11 11.10
N VAL A 76 -6.21 -9.95 10.42
CA VAL A 76 -6.26 -9.75 8.96
C VAL A 76 -5.53 -8.49 8.53
N ALA A 77 -5.71 -7.36 9.23
CA ALA A 77 -4.99 -6.13 8.93
C ALA A 77 -3.46 -6.28 9.11
N ILE A 78 -3.04 -7.03 10.12
CA ILE A 78 -1.62 -7.34 10.37
C ILE A 78 -1.06 -8.24 9.26
N TYR A 79 -1.79 -9.29 8.88
CA TYR A 79 -1.43 -10.19 7.80
C TYR A 79 -1.22 -9.42 6.48
N LEU A 80 -2.21 -8.63 6.07
CA LEU A 80 -2.10 -7.79 4.87
C LEU A 80 -0.96 -6.78 4.96
N SER A 81 -0.67 -6.25 6.15
CA SER A 81 0.48 -5.33 6.33
C SER A 81 1.82 -6.03 6.10
N ARG A 82 1.92 -7.34 6.36
CA ARG A 82 3.12 -8.14 6.06
C ARG A 82 3.23 -8.48 4.58
N GLU A 83 2.11 -8.80 3.94
CA GLU A 83 2.09 -9.22 2.53
C GLU A 83 2.23 -8.06 1.54
N LEU A 84 1.66 -6.90 1.88
CA LEU A 84 1.51 -5.80 0.93
C LEU A 84 2.49 -4.64 1.18
N THR A 85 3.34 -4.74 2.20
CA THR A 85 4.28 -3.67 2.60
C THR A 85 5.63 -4.25 3.02
N ASP A 86 6.71 -3.50 2.81
CA ASP A 86 8.05 -3.88 3.28
C ASP A 86 8.34 -3.46 4.72
N MET A 87 7.30 -3.21 5.51
CA MET A 87 7.45 -2.68 6.86
C MET A 87 7.96 -3.77 7.81
N SER A 88 8.90 -3.39 8.69
CA SER A 88 9.42 -4.29 9.71
C SER A 88 8.32 -4.68 10.71
N LEU A 89 8.50 -5.83 11.38
CA LEU A 89 7.56 -6.30 12.42
C LEU A 89 7.38 -5.27 13.54
N THR A 90 8.46 -4.58 13.93
CA THR A 90 8.43 -3.53 14.95
C THR A 90 7.64 -2.31 14.45
N SER A 91 7.83 -1.91 13.19
CA SER A 91 7.08 -0.79 12.59
C SER A 91 5.59 -1.10 12.49
N ILE A 92 5.24 -2.32 12.10
CA ILE A 92 3.85 -2.81 12.11
C ILE A 92 3.30 -2.80 13.54
N GLY A 93 4.05 -3.33 14.51
CA GLY A 93 3.72 -3.27 15.94
C GLY A 93 3.37 -1.87 16.43
N GLY A 94 4.21 -0.89 16.10
CA GLY A 94 3.97 0.53 16.37
C GLY A 94 2.65 1.03 15.77
N ALA A 95 2.40 0.72 14.50
CA ALA A 95 1.18 1.12 13.80
C ALA A 95 -0.10 0.47 14.35
N PHE A 96 -0.02 -0.63 15.10
CA PHE A 96 -1.17 -1.31 15.72
C PHE A 96 -1.33 -1.02 17.23
N GLY A 97 -0.88 0.16 17.66
CA GLY A 97 -1.01 0.64 19.04
C GLY A 97 0.13 0.17 19.94
N GLY A 98 1.35 0.13 19.40
CA GLY A 98 2.56 -0.23 20.15
C GLY A 98 2.59 -1.69 20.59
N LYS A 99 2.13 -2.61 19.74
CA LYS A 99 2.17 -4.05 20.03
C LYS A 99 3.57 -4.62 19.79
N ASP A 100 3.97 -5.58 20.61
CA ASP A 100 5.25 -6.27 20.45
C ASP A 100 5.33 -7.03 19.12
N HIS A 101 6.53 -7.10 18.54
CA HIS A 101 6.78 -7.81 17.29
C HIS A 101 6.37 -9.30 17.36
N THR A 102 6.48 -9.94 18.53
CA THR A 102 6.00 -11.30 18.77
C THR A 102 4.48 -11.42 18.64
N THR A 103 3.72 -10.39 19.02
CA THR A 103 2.27 -10.31 18.82
C THR A 103 1.93 -10.22 17.33
N ILE A 104 2.77 -9.52 16.56
CA ILE A 104 2.62 -9.41 15.11
C ILE A 104 2.85 -10.77 14.44
N ILE A 105 3.91 -11.49 14.82
CA ILE A 105 4.18 -12.85 14.34
C ILE A 105 3.01 -13.78 14.66
N HIS A 106 2.53 -13.77 15.91
CA HIS A 106 1.41 -14.62 16.30
C HIS A 106 0.13 -14.31 15.51
N SER A 107 -0.14 -13.02 15.28
CA SER A 107 -1.31 -12.57 14.50
C SER A 107 -1.21 -12.96 13.03
N TYR A 108 -0.01 -12.87 12.45
CA TYR A 108 0.27 -13.26 11.06
C TYR A 108 0.06 -14.77 10.87
N ASN A 109 0.72 -15.59 11.69
CA ASN A 109 0.61 -17.06 11.62
C ASN A 109 -0.84 -17.55 11.81
N LYS A 110 -1.67 -16.79 12.54
CA LYS A 110 -3.08 -17.16 12.80
C LYS A 110 -3.99 -16.99 11.58
N ILE A 111 -3.58 -16.21 10.58
CA ILE A 111 -4.32 -16.01 9.34
C ILE A 111 -3.69 -16.81 8.20
N GLU A 112 -2.37 -16.98 8.20
CA GLU A 112 -1.64 -17.80 7.23
C GLU A 112 -2.00 -19.30 7.32
N ASN A 113 -2.28 -19.81 8.53
CA ASN A 113 -2.66 -21.20 8.81
C ASN A 113 -4.15 -21.33 9.13
#